data_AF-A0A1X7T9V4-F1
#
_entry.id   AF-A0A1X7T9V4-F1
#
_cell.length_a   1.000
_cell.length_b   1.000
_cell.length_c   1.000
_cell.angle_alpha   90.00
_cell.angle_beta   90.00
_cell.angle_gamma   90.00
#
_symmetry.space_group_name_H-M   'P 1'
#
loop_
_entity.id
_entity.type
_entity.pdbx_description
1 polymer ?
#
loop_
_entity_poly.entity_id
_entity_poly.type
_entity_poly.pdbx_seq_one_letter_code
_entity_poly.pdbx_strand_id
1 'polypeptide(L)'
;MSTISGDVLLTSAFMAYGGYFDQQFRHSLFTSWATHLQEARISFRPDLARGEYLSNGDERLRWLPNSLPADDLWTENVIMIKRVNRYPLIVDLSGQATEFIMNEYKDKKITKTRFLNPRDQTLMRRDATYLSFKVQILICEFLLRLCHLEKSLLTALNEVKGRILDNNRIITELETLKEEAPEVQRKMEETDT
;
A
#
# COMPACT_ATOMS: atom_id res chain seq x y z
N MET A 1 31.13 5.53 15.89
CA MET A 1 30.20 6.67 15.90
C MET A 1 30.30 7.57 14.65
N SER A 2 31.30 7.40 13.77
CA SER A 2 31.49 8.26 12.58
C SER A 2 30.50 8.02 11.44
N THR A 3 29.75 6.92 11.43
CA THR A 3 28.84 6.54 10.33
C THR A 3 27.38 6.87 10.58
N ILE A 4 27.03 7.31 11.80
CA ILE A 4 25.62 7.49 12.21
C ILE A 4 24.90 8.49 11.29
N SER A 5 25.56 9.59 10.94
CA SER A 5 24.97 10.61 10.06
C SER A 5 24.62 10.05 8.67
N GLY A 6 25.50 9.22 8.10
CA GLY A 6 25.24 8.57 6.81
C GLY A 6 24.14 7.51 6.89
N ASP A 7 24.14 6.70 7.94
CA ASP A 7 23.12 5.68 8.18
C ASP A 7 21.72 6.30 8.37
N VAL A 8 21.63 7.38 9.15
CA VAL A 8 20.40 8.16 9.35
C VAL A 8 19.95 8.81 8.04
N LEU A 9 20.87 9.33 7.23
CA LEU A 9 20.51 9.94 5.95
C LEU A 9 19.90 8.90 4.98
N LEU A 10 20.52 7.73 4.85
CA LEU A 10 20.00 6.63 4.01
C LEU A 10 18.63 6.15 4.48
N THR A 11 18.49 5.91 5.78
CA THR A 11 17.27 5.34 6.35
C THR A 11 16.13 6.36 6.42
N SER A 12 16.42 7.65 6.59
CA SER A 12 15.43 8.72 6.47
C SER A 12 14.95 8.91 5.04
N ALA A 13 15.85 8.86 4.04
CA ALA A 13 15.46 8.87 2.63
C ALA A 13 14.55 7.68 2.29
N PHE A 14 14.88 6.50 2.80
CA PHE A 14 14.03 5.31 2.67
C PHE A 14 12.63 5.50 3.28
N MET A 15 12.55 6.02 4.51
CA MET A 15 11.29 6.30 5.19
C MET A 15 10.42 7.35 4.47
N ALA A 16 11.06 8.34 3.83
CA ALA A 16 10.37 9.42 3.14
C ALA A 16 9.91 9.05 1.72
N TYR A 17 10.73 8.27 0.98
CA TYR A 17 10.55 8.06 -0.46
C TYR A 17 10.30 6.60 -0.86
N GLY A 18 10.61 5.63 0.01
CA GLY A 18 10.55 4.20 -0.33
C GLY A 18 9.15 3.59 -0.34
N GLY A 19 8.17 4.20 0.34
CA GLY A 19 6.91 3.52 0.68
C GLY A 19 6.01 3.10 -0.48
N TYR A 20 6.04 3.83 -1.60
CA TYR A 20 5.22 3.49 -2.76
C TYR A 20 5.81 2.36 -3.62
N PHE A 21 7.12 2.19 -3.58
CA PHE A 21 7.84 1.33 -4.50
C PHE A 21 7.86 -0.13 -4.05
N ASP A 22 8.05 -1.03 -5.03
CA ASP A 22 8.34 -2.44 -4.78
C ASP A 22 9.78 -2.65 -4.27
N GLN A 23 10.11 -3.89 -3.93
CA GLN A 23 11.41 -4.26 -3.39
C GLN A 23 12.58 -3.92 -4.33
N GLN A 24 12.41 -4.11 -5.64
CA GLN A 24 13.47 -3.91 -6.63
C GLN A 24 13.78 -2.40 -6.77
N PHE A 25 12.74 -1.58 -6.89
CA PHE A 25 12.90 -0.12 -6.97
C PHE A 25 13.46 0.46 -5.66
N ARG A 26 13.03 -0.04 -4.50
CA ARG A 26 13.61 0.35 -3.21
C ARG A 26 15.10 0.06 -3.15
N HIS A 27 15.52 -1.12 -3.61
CA HIS A 27 16.93 -1.49 -3.64
C HIS A 27 17.73 -0.58 -4.59
N SER A 28 17.19 -0.30 -5.79
CA SER A 28 17.82 0.60 -6.76
C SER A 28 18.00 2.02 -6.20
N LEU A 29 16.97 2.59 -5.58
CA LEU A 29 17.03 3.89 -4.92
C LEU A 29 18.08 3.92 -3.81
N PHE A 30 18.10 2.89 -2.96
CA PHE A 30 19.03 2.81 -1.85
C PHE A 30 20.49 2.74 -2.33
N THR A 31 20.76 1.95 -3.37
CA THR A 31 22.09 1.86 -3.99
C THR A 31 22.50 3.19 -4.62
N SER A 32 21.57 3.88 -5.31
CA SER A 32 21.84 5.20 -5.87
C SER A 32 22.17 6.24 -4.79
N TRP A 33 21.41 6.26 -3.69
CA TRP A 33 21.70 7.15 -2.55
C TRP A 33 23.06 6.83 -1.92
N ALA A 34 23.38 5.54 -1.72
CA ALA A 34 24.67 5.11 -1.17
C ALA A 34 25.85 5.57 -2.04
N THR A 35 25.73 5.48 -3.38
CA THR A 35 26.74 6.02 -4.32
C THR A 35 26.93 7.51 -4.13
N HIS A 36 25.85 8.29 -4.01
CA HIS A 36 25.95 9.74 -3.78
C HIS A 36 26.58 10.09 -2.44
N LEU A 37 26.29 9.34 -1.37
CA LEU A 37 26.98 9.51 -0.08
C LEU A 37 28.48 9.25 -0.20
N GLN A 38 28.87 8.23 -0.97
CA GLN A 38 30.28 7.90 -1.21
C GLN A 38 31.00 9.01 -1.99
N GLU A 39 30.37 9.54 -3.06
CA GLU A 39 30.87 10.68 -3.83
C GLU A 39 31.02 11.94 -2.95
N ALA A 40 30.06 12.16 -2.05
CA ALA A 40 30.08 13.26 -1.08
C ALA A 40 31.04 13.03 0.11
N ARG A 41 31.75 11.89 0.14
CA ARG A 41 32.68 11.50 1.22
C ARG A 41 32.01 11.43 2.60
N ILE A 42 30.73 11.07 2.65
CA ILE A 42 30.00 10.85 3.90
C ILE A 42 30.11 9.37 4.27
N SER A 43 30.63 9.07 5.46
CA SER A 43 30.76 7.69 5.93
C SER A 43 29.41 7.09 6.32
N PHE A 44 29.16 5.86 5.89
CA PHE A 44 27.99 5.03 6.24
C PHE A 44 28.42 3.56 6.33
N ARG A 45 27.56 2.69 6.88
CA ARG A 45 27.81 1.23 6.89
C ARG A 45 27.46 0.59 5.54
N PRO A 46 28.40 -0.11 4.87
CA PRO A 46 28.14 -0.74 3.57
C PRO A 46 27.13 -1.89 3.64
N ASP A 47 27.05 -2.56 4.80
CA ASP A 47 26.17 -3.66 5.13
C ASP A 47 24.95 -3.22 5.96
N LEU A 48 24.47 -1.99 5.74
CA LEU A 48 23.34 -1.42 6.48
C LEU A 48 22.03 -2.17 6.17
N ALA A 49 21.68 -3.14 7.01
CA ALA A 49 20.38 -3.80 6.99
C ALA A 49 19.30 -2.85 7.54
N ARG A 50 18.52 -2.23 6.65
CA ARG A 50 17.48 -1.25 6.99
C ARG A 50 16.48 -1.78 8.01
N GLY A 51 16.03 -3.03 7.82
CA GLY A 51 15.09 -3.70 8.72
C GLY A 51 15.62 -3.75 10.15
N GLU A 52 16.88 -4.16 10.32
CA GLU A 52 17.52 -4.29 11.64
C GLU A 52 17.90 -2.95 12.26
N TYR A 53 18.18 -1.96 11.43
CA TYR A 53 18.50 -0.63 11.90
C TYR A 53 17.27 0.13 12.41
N LEU A 54 16.12 -0.09 11.79
CA LEU A 54 14.87 0.65 12.07
C LEU A 54 13.91 -0.10 13.00
N SER A 55 14.18 -1.37 13.31
CA SER A 55 13.37 -2.20 14.20
C SER A 55 14.22 -3.01 15.17
N ASN A 56 13.61 -3.42 16.28
CA ASN A 56 14.26 -4.30 17.25
C ASN A 56 13.87 -5.76 17.02
N GLY A 57 14.71 -6.70 17.46
CA GLY A 57 14.43 -8.15 17.36
C GLY A 57 13.08 -8.53 17.97
N ASP A 58 12.76 -7.99 19.13
CA ASP A 58 11.49 -8.25 19.83
C ASP A 58 10.26 -7.74 19.06
N GLU A 59 10.40 -6.61 18.33
CA GLU A 59 9.32 -6.10 17.49
C GLU A 59 9.06 -7.03 16.31
N ARG A 60 10.13 -7.46 15.63
CA ARG A 60 10.04 -8.39 14.49
C ARG A 60 9.43 -9.73 14.92
N LEU A 61 9.84 -10.26 16.07
CA LEU A 61 9.27 -11.49 16.63
C LEU A 61 7.79 -11.35 16.99
N ARG A 62 7.35 -10.16 17.44
CA ARG A 62 5.95 -9.87 17.76
C ARG A 62 5.06 -9.77 16.53
N TRP A 63 5.60 -9.35 15.39
CA TRP A 63 4.81 -9.19 14.17
C TRP A 63 4.43 -10.53 13.53
N LEU A 64 5.28 -11.56 13.67
CA LEU A 64 5.02 -12.91 13.14
C LEU A 64 3.65 -13.49 13.57
N PRO A 65 3.27 -13.53 14.86
CA PRO A 65 1.96 -14.03 15.27
C PRO A 65 0.80 -13.10 14.89
N ASN A 66 1.07 -11.85 14.49
CA ASN A 66 0.04 -10.88 14.07
C ASN A 66 -0.21 -10.92 12.56
N SER A 67 -0.01 -12.07 11.92
CA SER A 67 -0.22 -12.26 10.48
C SER A 67 0.76 -11.45 9.60
N LEU A 68 1.99 -11.18 10.07
CA LEU A 68 3.03 -10.61 9.19
C LEU A 68 3.75 -11.72 8.40
N PRO A 69 3.83 -11.63 7.07
CA PRO A 69 4.67 -12.51 6.28
C PRO A 69 6.16 -12.38 6.65
N ALA A 70 6.88 -13.49 6.62
CA ALA A 70 8.28 -13.57 7.03
C ALA A 70 9.25 -13.16 5.91
N ASP A 71 9.05 -11.99 5.34
CA ASP A 71 9.88 -11.42 4.27
C ASP A 71 10.28 -9.96 4.57
N ASP A 72 11.36 -9.53 3.90
CA ASP A 72 11.95 -8.21 4.13
C ASP A 72 11.03 -7.08 3.68
N LEU A 73 10.24 -7.28 2.62
CA LEU A 73 9.34 -6.25 2.09
C LEU A 73 8.23 -5.93 3.10
N TRP A 74 7.59 -6.94 3.68
CA TRP A 74 6.59 -6.73 4.73
C TRP A 74 7.19 -6.16 6.00
N THR A 75 8.37 -6.62 6.40
CA THR A 75 9.11 -6.05 7.53
C THR A 75 9.36 -4.55 7.31
N GLU A 76 9.82 -4.17 6.13
CA GLU A 76 10.02 -2.78 5.72
C GLU A 76 8.71 -1.97 5.74
N ASN A 77 7.61 -2.53 5.23
CA ASN A 77 6.30 -1.87 5.22
C ASN A 77 5.79 -1.60 6.64
N VAL A 78 5.92 -2.57 7.55
CA VAL A 78 5.52 -2.40 8.96
C VAL A 78 6.36 -1.34 9.64
N ILE A 79 7.68 -1.34 9.39
CA ILE A 79 8.57 -0.29 9.89
C ILE A 79 8.08 1.09 9.43
N MET A 80 7.72 1.23 8.15
CA MET A 80 7.18 2.49 7.64
C MET A 80 5.90 2.89 8.35
N ILE A 81 4.94 1.97 8.50
CA ILE A 81 3.67 2.23 9.20
C ILE A 81 3.89 2.67 10.65
N LYS A 82 4.85 2.07 11.36
CA LYS A 82 5.11 2.36 12.78
C LYS A 82 5.95 3.62 13.01
N ARG A 83 6.79 4.01 12.06
CA ARG A 83 7.78 5.11 12.22
C ARG A 83 7.40 6.38 11.45
N VAL A 84 6.37 6.36 10.61
CA VAL A 84 5.95 7.53 9.84
C VAL A 84 5.31 8.60 10.73
N ASN A 85 5.62 9.87 10.46
CA ASN A 85 5.07 11.02 11.19
C ASN A 85 3.69 11.46 10.67
N ARG A 86 3.37 11.12 9.41
CA ARG A 86 2.06 11.36 8.77
C ARG A 86 1.23 10.09 8.76
N TYR A 87 -0.08 10.22 8.63
CA TYR A 87 -0.96 9.05 8.50
C TYR A 87 -0.61 8.23 7.25
N PRO A 88 -0.30 6.93 7.40
CA PRO A 88 0.04 6.08 6.27
C PRO A 88 -1.21 5.79 5.43
N LEU A 89 -1.06 5.96 4.12
CA LEU A 89 -1.98 5.42 3.13
C LEU A 89 -1.46 4.07 2.70
N ILE A 90 -2.26 3.03 2.88
CA ILE A 90 -1.91 1.66 2.57
C ILE A 90 -2.73 1.22 1.36
N VAL A 91 -2.01 0.81 0.32
CA VAL A 91 -2.55 0.11 -0.84
C VAL A 91 -2.47 -1.37 -0.53
N ASP A 92 -3.60 -1.95 -0.15
CA ASP A 92 -3.70 -3.35 0.26
C ASP A 92 -4.70 -4.04 -0.66
N LEU A 93 -4.19 -4.89 -1.56
CA LEU A 93 -5.03 -5.70 -2.44
C LEU A 93 -5.54 -6.91 -1.67
N SER A 94 -4.62 -7.65 -1.03
CA SER A 94 -4.91 -8.92 -0.38
C SER A 94 -5.67 -8.80 0.95
N GLY A 95 -5.70 -7.63 1.57
CA GLY A 95 -6.25 -7.46 2.93
C GLY A 95 -5.27 -7.87 4.03
N GLN A 96 -4.05 -8.30 3.69
CA GLN A 96 -3.07 -8.78 4.66
C GLN A 96 -2.57 -7.66 5.58
N ALA A 97 -2.34 -6.46 5.02
CA ALA A 97 -1.92 -5.32 5.82
C ALA A 97 -3.02 -4.92 6.80
N THR A 98 -4.27 -4.97 6.32
CA THR A 98 -5.47 -4.72 7.11
C THR A 98 -5.55 -5.65 8.31
N GLU A 99 -5.41 -6.96 8.09
CA GLU A 99 -5.46 -7.96 9.14
C GLU A 99 -4.33 -7.74 10.16
N PHE A 100 -3.11 -7.50 9.70
CA PHE A 100 -1.96 -7.20 10.55
C PHE A 100 -2.22 -6.01 11.48
N ILE A 101 -2.76 -4.91 10.95
CA ILE A 101 -3.07 -3.70 11.72
C ILE A 101 -4.14 -3.96 12.78
N MET A 102 -5.20 -4.69 12.41
CA MET A 102 -6.27 -5.03 13.36
C MET A 102 -5.76 -5.91 14.49
N ASN A 103 -4.85 -6.84 14.20
CA ASN A 103 -4.23 -7.72 15.19
C ASN A 103 -3.22 -6.99 16.09
N GLU A 104 -2.31 -6.21 15.50
CA GLU A 104 -1.26 -5.46 16.21
C GLU A 104 -1.86 -4.41 17.17
N TYR A 105 -3.01 -3.84 16.82
CA TYR A 105 -3.65 -2.77 17.59
C TYR A 105 -5.02 -3.17 18.18
N LYS A 106 -5.28 -4.47 18.35
CA LYS A 106 -6.53 -4.98 18.93
C LYS A 106 -6.90 -4.32 20.26
N ASP A 107 -5.90 -4.03 21.09
CA ASP A 107 -6.10 -3.42 22.41
C ASP A 107 -6.45 -1.92 22.33
N LYS A 108 -6.22 -1.29 21.17
CA LYS A 108 -6.44 0.15 20.95
C LYS A 108 -7.81 0.49 20.36
N LYS A 109 -8.72 -0.48 20.24
CA LYS A 109 -10.08 -0.31 19.71
C LYS A 109 -10.10 0.41 18.35
N ILE A 110 -9.26 -0.03 17.41
CA ILE A 110 -9.30 0.48 16.04
C ILE A 110 -10.64 0.13 15.41
N THR A 111 -11.31 1.13 14.84
CA THR A 111 -12.54 0.94 14.07
C THR A 111 -12.19 1.01 12.59
N LYS A 112 -12.45 -0.07 11.85
CA LYS A 112 -12.39 -0.07 10.39
C LYS A 112 -13.58 0.71 9.86
N THR A 113 -13.34 1.81 9.14
CA THR A 113 -14.38 2.63 8.51
C THR A 113 -14.11 2.76 7.03
N ARG A 114 -15.14 3.10 6.24
CA ARG A 114 -15.04 3.27 4.78
C ARG A 114 -15.35 4.71 4.42
N PHE A 115 -14.66 5.28 3.43
CA PHE A 115 -14.88 6.66 3.01
C PHE A 115 -16.20 6.92 2.27
N LEU A 116 -16.95 5.85 1.96
CA LEU A 116 -18.16 5.92 1.14
C LEU A 116 -19.40 6.44 1.92
N ASN A 117 -19.34 6.51 3.24
CA ASN A 117 -20.43 7.07 4.06
C ASN A 117 -20.23 8.57 4.31
N PRO A 118 -21.15 9.45 3.89
CA PRO A 118 -21.07 10.90 4.16
C PRO A 118 -21.00 11.25 5.67
N ARG A 119 -21.50 10.36 6.54
CA ARG A 119 -21.42 10.49 7.99
C ARG A 119 -19.98 10.36 8.52
N ASP A 120 -19.15 9.56 7.87
CA ASP A 120 -17.76 9.31 8.28
C ASP A 120 -16.88 10.53 8.03
N GLN A 121 -17.20 11.35 7.02
CA GLN A 121 -16.53 12.64 6.76
C GLN A 121 -16.79 13.67 7.88
N THR A 122 -17.97 13.64 8.50
CA THR A 122 -18.30 14.53 9.63
C THR A 122 -17.71 14.07 10.97
N LEU A 123 -17.54 12.76 11.16
CA LEU A 123 -16.88 12.18 12.33
C LEU A 123 -15.39 12.60 12.39
N MET A 124 -14.74 12.74 11.22
CA MET A 124 -13.33 13.20 11.14
C MET A 124 -13.08 14.59 11.71
N ARG A 125 -14.12 15.44 11.83
CA ARG A 125 -13.98 16.82 12.31
C ARG A 125 -14.24 16.99 13.81
N ARG A 126 -14.91 16.04 14.47
CA ARG A 126 -15.40 16.22 15.84
C ARG A 126 -14.49 15.63 16.91
N ASP A 127 -13.81 14.53 16.65
CA ASP A 127 -13.12 13.81 17.72
C ASP A 127 -11.61 13.75 17.51
N ALA A 128 -10.88 14.65 18.18
CA ALA A 128 -9.41 14.72 18.16
C ALA A 128 -8.74 13.43 18.69
N THR A 129 -9.46 12.61 19.48
CA THR A 129 -9.01 11.31 20.00
C THR A 129 -9.06 10.19 18.96
N TYR A 130 -9.95 10.27 17.96
CA TYR A 130 -10.04 9.31 16.84
C TYR A 130 -8.95 9.54 15.78
N LEU A 131 -8.30 10.70 15.84
CA LEU A 131 -7.21 11.06 14.94
C LEU A 131 -5.90 10.36 15.29
N SER A 132 -5.75 9.79 16.49
CA SER A 132 -4.45 9.29 16.98
C SER A 132 -3.96 8.00 16.29
N PHE A 133 -4.84 7.24 15.61
CA PHE A 133 -4.50 5.99 14.92
C PHE A 133 -5.23 5.88 13.59
N LYS A 134 -4.99 6.82 12.66
CA LYS A 134 -5.56 6.74 11.32
C LYS A 134 -4.61 5.96 10.41
N VAL A 135 -4.81 4.64 10.32
CA VAL A 135 -4.22 3.84 9.25
C VAL A 135 -5.25 3.73 8.14
N GLN A 136 -4.95 4.34 6.99
CA GLN A 136 -5.90 4.44 5.89
C GLN A 136 -5.69 3.26 4.95
N ILE A 137 -6.58 2.27 5.03
CA ILE A 137 -6.56 1.07 4.17
C ILE A 137 -7.48 1.34 2.98
N LEU A 138 -6.93 1.43 1.77
CA LEU A 138 -7.71 1.59 0.56
C LEU A 138 -7.87 0.23 -0.13
N ILE A 139 -9.11 -0.23 -0.19
CA ILE A 139 -9.61 -1.41 -0.92
C ILE A 139 -9.29 -1.22 -2.41
N CYS A 140 -8.10 -1.63 -2.84
CA CYS A 140 -7.57 -1.28 -4.15
C CYS A 140 -7.79 -2.37 -5.21
N GLU A 141 -8.17 -3.60 -4.81
CA GLU A 141 -8.28 -4.75 -5.72
C GLU A 141 -9.55 -4.72 -6.60
N PHE A 142 -10.70 -4.39 -6.01
CA PHE A 142 -11.95 -4.31 -6.77
C PHE A 142 -11.97 -3.13 -7.76
N LEU A 143 -11.37 -2.00 -7.40
CA LEU A 143 -11.26 -0.83 -8.28
C LEU A 143 -10.22 -1.02 -9.39
N LEU A 144 -9.12 -1.75 -9.16
CA LEU A 144 -8.16 -2.08 -10.21
C LEU A 144 -8.76 -3.04 -11.25
N ARG A 145 -9.59 -4.01 -10.84
CA ARG A 145 -10.28 -4.92 -11.75
C ARG A 145 -11.35 -4.21 -12.58
N LEU A 146 -12.13 -3.31 -11.97
CA LEU A 146 -13.06 -2.43 -12.70
C LEU A 146 -12.31 -1.55 -13.71
N CYS A 147 -11.20 -0.94 -13.29
CA CYS A 147 -10.41 -0.05 -14.15
C CYS A 147 -9.71 -0.81 -15.31
N HIS A 148 -9.34 -2.08 -15.10
CA HIS A 148 -8.82 -2.94 -16.15
C HIS A 148 -9.91 -3.32 -17.17
N LEU A 149 -11.11 -3.66 -16.71
CA LEU A 149 -12.27 -3.94 -17.56
C LEU A 149 -12.69 -2.71 -18.38
N GLU A 150 -12.71 -1.51 -17.79
CA GLU A 150 -12.97 -0.25 -18.51
C GLU A 150 -11.91 0.07 -19.56
N LYS A 151 -10.63 -0.13 -19.24
CA LYS A 151 -9.54 0.10 -20.20
C LYS A 151 -9.60 -0.87 -21.38
N SER A 152 -9.92 -2.14 -21.13
CA SER A 152 -10.10 -3.13 -22.19
C SER A 152 -11.23 -2.74 -23.14
N LEU A 153 -12.37 -2.30 -22.60
CA LEU A 153 -13.50 -1.82 -23.38
C LEU A 153 -13.15 -0.59 -24.23
N LEU A 154 -12.45 0.38 -23.66
CA LEU A 154 -12.04 1.60 -24.38
C LEU A 154 -11.06 1.31 -25.50
N THR A 155 -10.12 0.38 -25.29
CA THR A 155 -9.20 -0.06 -26.33
C THR A 155 -9.96 -0.76 -27.47
N ALA A 156 -10.90 -1.64 -27.16
CA ALA A 156 -11.72 -2.31 -28.17
C ALA A 156 -12.62 -1.34 -28.95
N LEU A 157 -13.19 -0.32 -28.29
CA LEU A 157 -13.97 0.73 -28.96
C LEU A 157 -13.11 1.60 -29.88
N ASN A 158 -11.84 1.83 -29.53
CA ASN A 158 -10.92 2.67 -30.30
C ASN A 158 -10.29 1.94 -31.50
N GLU A 159 -10.15 0.61 -31.43
CA GLU A 159 -9.67 -0.22 -32.54
C GLU A 159 -10.68 -0.35 -33.70
N VAL A 160 -11.92 0.11 -33.52
CA VAL A 160 -13.01 -0.10 -34.47
C VAL A 160 -13.09 1.05 -35.47
N LYS A 161 -12.73 0.75 -36.73
CA LYS A 161 -12.99 1.63 -37.86
C LYS A 161 -14.29 1.22 -38.55
N GLY A 162 -15.42 1.76 -38.11
CA GLY A 162 -16.73 1.49 -38.70
C GLY A 162 -17.91 1.57 -37.73
N ARG A 163 -19.08 1.04 -38.13
CA ARG A 163 -20.27 0.99 -37.28
C ARG A 163 -20.08 0.00 -36.12
N ILE A 164 -20.32 0.49 -34.91
CA ILE A 164 -20.03 -0.20 -33.65
C ILE A 164 -20.88 -1.47 -33.45
N LEU A 165 -22.11 -1.47 -33.96
CA LEU A 165 -23.08 -2.55 -33.74
C LEU A 165 -22.87 -3.80 -34.61
N ASP A 166 -22.00 -3.72 -35.62
CA ASP A 166 -21.73 -4.84 -36.53
C ASP A 166 -20.47 -5.64 -36.10
N ASN A 167 -19.79 -5.19 -35.05
CA ASN A 167 -18.55 -5.80 -34.57
C ASN A 167 -18.82 -6.74 -33.40
N ASN A 168 -18.92 -8.03 -33.72
CA ASN A 168 -19.17 -9.10 -32.75
C ASN A 168 -18.16 -9.14 -31.59
N ARG A 169 -16.92 -8.66 -31.78
CA ARG A 169 -15.89 -8.62 -30.72
C ARG A 169 -16.24 -7.62 -29.61
N ILE A 170 -16.78 -6.44 -29.98
CA ILE A 170 -17.23 -5.44 -28.99
C ILE A 170 -18.44 -5.98 -28.23
N ILE A 171 -19.35 -6.66 -28.93
CA ILE A 171 -20.56 -7.20 -28.32
C ILE A 171 -20.19 -8.24 -27.26
N THR A 172 -19.27 -9.16 -27.56
CA THR A 172 -18.76 -10.12 -26.57
C THR A 172 -18.05 -9.44 -25.40
N GLU A 173 -17.26 -8.39 -25.62
CA GLU A 173 -16.59 -7.68 -24.52
C GLU A 173 -17.58 -6.89 -23.64
N LEU A 174 -18.60 -6.27 -24.24
CA LEU A 174 -19.70 -5.62 -23.52
C LEU A 174 -20.54 -6.62 -22.74
N GLU A 175 -20.77 -7.83 -23.28
CA GLU A 175 -21.46 -8.91 -22.56
C GLU A 175 -20.64 -9.39 -21.36
N THR A 176 -19.33 -9.61 -21.53
CA THR A 176 -18.45 -9.95 -20.39
C THR A 176 -18.42 -8.85 -19.33
N LEU A 177 -18.40 -7.57 -19.73
CA LEU A 177 -18.40 -6.45 -18.79
C LEU A 177 -19.74 -6.32 -18.05
N LYS A 178 -20.85 -6.61 -18.74
CA LYS A 178 -22.21 -6.61 -18.18
C LYS A 178 -22.42 -7.76 -17.18
N GLU A 179 -21.73 -8.88 -17.35
CA GLU A 179 -21.80 -10.03 -16.44
C GLU A 179 -20.82 -9.90 -15.26
N GLU A 180 -19.56 -9.51 -15.51
CA GLU A 180 -18.51 -9.45 -14.48
C GLU A 180 -18.58 -8.21 -13.56
N ALA A 181 -18.89 -7.02 -14.09
CA ALA A 181 -18.91 -5.79 -13.29
C ALA A 181 -19.90 -5.83 -12.09
N PRO A 182 -21.16 -6.29 -12.25
CA PRO A 182 -22.08 -6.40 -11.12
C PRO A 182 -21.69 -7.52 -10.13
N GLU A 183 -21.01 -8.59 -10.56
CA GLU A 183 -20.51 -9.63 -9.65
C GLU A 183 -19.35 -9.12 -8.78
N VAL A 184 -18.43 -8.34 -9.36
CA VAL A 184 -17.35 -7.64 -8.62
C VAL A 184 -17.95 -6.63 -7.64
N GLN A 185 -18.99 -5.90 -8.05
CA GLN A 185 -19.71 -4.95 -7.21
C GLN A 185 -20.47 -5.63 -6.05
N ARG A 186 -21.04 -6.81 -6.28
CA ARG A 186 -21.67 -7.62 -5.22
C ARG A 186 -20.65 -8.26 -4.27
N LYS A 187 -19.50 -8.72 -4.75
CA LYS A 187 -18.40 -9.21 -3.89
C LYS A 187 -17.82 -8.07 -3.04
N MET A 188 -17.84 -6.81 -3.50
CA MET A 188 -17.55 -5.64 -2.64
C MET A 188 -18.58 -5.47 -1.50
N GLU A 189 -19.85 -5.80 -1.76
CA GLU A 189 -20.99 -5.69 -0.83
C GLU A 189 -21.11 -6.87 0.16
N GLU A 190 -20.77 -8.11 -0.21
CA GLU A 190 -20.77 -9.29 0.68
C GLU A 190 -19.57 -9.29 1.65
N THR A 191 -18.48 -8.63 1.27
CA THR A 191 -17.29 -8.41 2.13
C THR A 191 -17.48 -7.19 3.05
N ASP A 192 -18.69 -6.62 3.08
CA ASP A 192 -19.14 -5.49 3.91
C ASP A 192 -19.89 -5.93 5.18
N THR A 193 -20.09 -7.24 5.37
CA THR A 193 -20.57 -7.89 6.62
C THR A 193 -19.44 -8.62 7.35
#